data_AF-A0A938AQH7-F1
#
_entry.id   AF-A0A938AQH7-F1
#
_cell.length_a   1.000
_cell.length_b   1.000
_cell.length_c   1.000
_cell.angle_alpha   90.00
_cell.angle_beta   90.00
_cell.angle_gamma   90.00
#
_symmetry.space_group_name_H-M   'P 1'
#
loop_
_entity.id
_entity.type
_entity.pdbx_description
1 polymer ?
#
loop_
_entity_poly.entity_id
_entity_poly.type
_entity_poly.pdbx_seq_one_letter_code
_entity_poly.pdbx_strand_id
1 'polypeptide(L)' 'MSNILLLLFVIALAGGLFLLSHRLRQQTGLPGGRVGYSDTVAAGESLLAPRYGLVGKPDYIVWENDRPIPVEVKPKRTAP' A
#
# COMPACT_ATOMS: atom_id res chain seq x y z
N MET A 1 8.97 19.70 34.27
CA MET A 1 9.35 20.24 32.94
C MET A 1 9.92 19.19 31.99
N SER A 2 10.92 18.37 32.38
CA SER A 2 11.53 17.39 31.46
C SER A 2 10.53 16.40 30.83
N ASN A 3 9.60 15.84 31.62
CA ASN A 3 8.58 14.91 31.11
C ASN A 3 7.62 15.55 30.10
N ILE A 4 7.32 16.84 30.25
CA ILE A 4 6.44 17.58 29.34
C ILE A 4 7.17 17.80 28.01
N LEU A 5 8.44 18.20 28.06
CA LEU A 5 9.27 18.36 26.86
C LEU A 5 9.44 17.03 26.11
N LEU A 6 9.66 15.94 26.84
CA LEU A 6 9.74 14.60 26.25
C LEU A 6 8.42 14.20 25.58
N LEU A 7 7.28 14.45 26.22
CA LEU A 7 5.97 14.16 25.65
C LEU A 7 5.73 14.96 24.36
N LEU A 8 6.02 16.26 24.37
CA LEU A 8 5.89 17.11 23.19
C LEU A 8 6.80 16.64 22.04
N PHE A 9 8.03 16.22 22.36
CA PHE A 9 8.95 15.66 21.37
C PHE A 9 8.40 14.37 20.74
N VAL A 10 7.88 13.44 21.55
CA VAL A 10 7.31 12.18 21.04
C VAL A 10 6.08 12.44 20.16
N ILE A 11 5.20 13.38 20.55
CA ILE A 11 4.04 13.75 19.73
C ILE A 11 4.48 14.36 18.40
N ALA A 12 5.45 15.28 18.43
CA ALA A 12 5.98 15.89 17.21
C ALA A 12 6.63 14.86 16.28
N LEU A 13 7.41 13.92 16.84
CA LEU A 13 8.02 12.83 16.09
C LEU A 13 6.98 11.89 15.48
N ALA A 14 5.98 11.47 16.25
CA ALA A 14 4.89 10.63 15.77
C ALA A 14 4.10 11.32 14.64
N GLY A 15 3.80 12.61 14.78
CA GLY A 15 3.15 13.41 13.74
C GLY A 15 4.01 13.51 12.47
N GLY A 16 5.31 13.75 12.62
CA GLY A 16 6.25 13.78 11.50
C GLY A 16 6.33 12.45 10.74
N LEU A 17 6.45 11.33 11.47
CA LEU A 17 6.45 9.98 10.90
C LEU A 17 5.12 9.65 10.22
N PHE A 18 3.99 10.05 10.81
CA PHE A 18 2.68 9.86 10.22
C PHE A 18 2.55 10.59 8.87
N LEU A 19 2.94 11.86 8.80
CA LEU A 19 2.94 12.64 7.57
C LEU A 19 3.88 12.07 6.51
N LEU A 20 5.07 11.61 6.92
CA LEU A 20 6.02 10.96 6.02
C LEU A 20 5.43 9.66 5.45
N SER A 21 4.84 8.82 6.31
CA SER A 21 4.20 7.57 5.89
C SER A 21 3.08 7.81 4.88
N HIS A 22 2.27 8.86 5.09
CA HIS A 22 1.21 9.25 4.18
C HIS A 22 1.75 9.68 2.81
N ARG A 23 2.82 10.49 2.79
CA ARG A 23 3.47 10.92 1.55
C ARG A 23 4.07 9.75 0.77
N LEU A 24 4.81 8.87 1.45
CA LEU A 24 5.38 7.67 0.81
C LEU A 24 4.29 6.78 0.23
N ARG A 25 3.18 6.61 0.96
CA ARG A 25 2.03 5.83 0.49
C ARG A 25 1.41 6.41 -0.79
N GLN A 26 1.25 7.73 -0.88
CA GLN A 26 0.76 8.38 -2.09
C GLN A 26 1.67 8.15 -3.31
N GLN A 27 2.99 8.02 -3.11
CA GLN A 27 3.94 7.75 -4.19
C GLN A 27 3.82 6.34 -4.76
N THR A 28 3.29 5.37 -3.99
CA THR A 28 3.11 3.99 -4.46
C THR A 28 1.99 3.84 -5.51
N GLY A 29 1.08 4.81 -5.60
CA GLY A 29 -0.12 4.70 -6.43
C GLY A 29 -1.16 3.69 -5.89
N LEU A 30 -0.92 3.08 -4.72
CA LEU A 30 -1.84 2.11 -4.13
C LEU A 30 -3.00 2.80 -3.40
N PRO A 31 -4.22 2.23 -3.48
CA PRO A 31 -5.38 2.72 -2.75
C PRO A 31 -5.23 2.54 -1.23
N GLY A 32 -6.18 3.10 -0.46
CA GLY A 32 -6.44 2.78 0.96
C GLY A 32 -6.39 1.27 1.27
N GLY A 33 -6.02 0.88 2.50
CA GLY A 33 -6.05 -0.52 2.94
C GLY A 33 -4.69 -1.21 3.13
N ARG A 34 -4.77 -2.50 3.48
CA ARG A 34 -3.64 -3.37 3.82
C ARG A 34 -3.20 -4.18 2.60
N VAL A 35 -1.93 -4.09 2.22
CA VAL A 35 -1.38 -4.94 1.15
C VAL A 35 -1.26 -6.37 1.69
N GLY A 36 -1.98 -7.31 1.07
CA GLY A 36 -1.95 -8.74 1.42
C GLY A 36 -1.16 -9.59 0.44
N TYR A 37 -0.85 -9.05 -0.74
CA TYR A 37 -0.04 -9.69 -1.78
C TYR A 37 0.70 -8.62 -2.58
N SER A 38 1.92 -8.94 -3.02
CA SER A 38 2.77 -8.09 -3.86
C SER A 38 3.57 -8.98 -4.80
N ASP A 39 3.46 -8.74 -6.11
CA ASP A 39 4.22 -9.50 -7.12
C ASP A 39 5.73 -9.19 -7.12
N THR A 40 6.13 -8.12 -6.42
CA THR A 40 7.52 -7.64 -6.39
C THR A 40 8.43 -8.33 -5.37
N VAL A 41 7.89 -9.06 -4.38
CA VAL A 41 8.69 -9.49 -3.20
C VAL A 41 8.85 -11.00 -3.08
N ALA A 42 8.03 -11.79 -3.78
CA ALA A 42 8.19 -13.23 -3.94
C ALA A 42 7.49 -13.64 -5.23
N ALA A 43 7.85 -14.80 -5.79
CA ALA A 43 7.10 -15.41 -6.88
C ALA A 43 5.68 -15.76 -6.39
N GLY A 44 4.81 -14.75 -6.34
CA GLY A 44 3.44 -14.92 -5.91
C GLY A 44 2.71 -15.88 -6.83
N GLU A 45 1.74 -16.62 -6.30
CA GLU A 45 0.95 -17.54 -7.08
C GLU A 45 -0.03 -16.77 -7.98
N SER A 46 -0.20 -17.25 -9.22
CA SER A 46 -1.25 -16.71 -10.09
C SER A 46 -2.62 -16.98 -9.48
N LEU A 47 -3.47 -15.95 -9.47
CA LEU A 47 -4.85 -16.07 -9.04
C LEU A 47 -5.67 -16.72 -10.15
N LEU A 48 -6.50 -17.69 -9.75
CA LEU A 48 -7.41 -18.42 -10.64
C LEU A 48 -8.85 -18.01 -10.33
N ALA A 49 -9.61 -17.71 -11.37
CA ALA A 49 -11.05 -17.54 -11.30
C ALA A 49 -11.74 -18.57 -12.20
N PRO A 50 -11.91 -19.84 -11.73
CA PRO A 50 -12.37 -20.95 -12.57
C PRO A 50 -13.73 -20.70 -13.22
N ARG A 51 -14.63 -20.03 -12.50
CA ARG A 51 -15.96 -19.64 -12.99
C ARG A 51 -15.90 -18.82 -14.28
N TYR A 52 -14.85 -18.03 -14.45
CA TYR A 52 -14.67 -17.13 -15.60
C TYR A 52 -13.57 -17.62 -16.56
N GLY A 53 -12.92 -18.75 -16.27
CA GLY A 53 -11.78 -19.24 -17.06
C GLY A 53 -10.57 -18.28 -17.07
N LEU A 54 -10.42 -17.45 -16.03
CA LEU A 54 -9.35 -16.45 -15.96
C LEU A 54 -8.22 -16.90 -15.05
N VAL A 55 -6.99 -16.63 -15.48
CA VAL A 55 -5.77 -16.68 -14.68
C VAL A 55 -5.09 -15.32 -14.78
N GLY A 56 -4.59 -14.82 -13.66
CA GLY A 56 -3.92 -13.52 -13.65
C GLY A 56 -3.01 -13.35 -12.46
N LYS A 57 -2.10 -12.39 -12.58
CA LYS A 57 -1.16 -12.02 -11.53
C LYS A 57 -1.17 -10.50 -11.43
N PRO A 58 -2.06 -9.91 -10.60
CA PRO A 58 -2.06 -8.48 -10.42
C PRO A 58 -0.78 -8.06 -9.67
N ASP A 59 -0.31 -6.83 -9.88
CA ASP A 59 0.86 -6.31 -9.16
C ASP A 59 0.68 -6.39 -7.64
N TYR A 60 -0.53 -6.11 -7.13
CA TYR A 60 -0.86 -6.15 -5.71
C TYR A 60 -2.28 -6.67 -5.45
N ILE A 61 -2.51 -7.25 -4.26
CA ILE A 61 -3.84 -7.38 -3.67
C ILE A 61 -3.91 -6.49 -2.44
N VAL A 62 -4.86 -5.56 -2.44
CA VAL A 62 -5.16 -4.67 -1.32
C VAL A 62 -6.45 -5.13 -0.65
N TRP A 63 -6.43 -5.23 0.68
CA TRP A 63 -7.59 -5.55 1.48
C TRP A 63 -8.23 -4.28 2.02
N GLU A 64 -9.49 -4.09 1.69
CA GLU A 64 -10.34 -3.02 2.19
C GLU A 64 -11.66 -3.63 2.70
N ASN A 65 -11.98 -3.44 3.98
CA ASN A 65 -13.17 -4.03 4.62
C ASN A 65 -13.31 -5.55 4.36
N ASP A 66 -12.22 -6.30 4.53
CA ASP A 66 -12.11 -7.75 4.26
C ASP A 66 -12.41 -8.18 2.81
N ARG A 67 -12.41 -7.22 1.86
CA ARG A 67 -12.54 -7.51 0.44
C ARG A 67 -11.17 -7.41 -0.24
N PRO A 68 -10.72 -8.45 -0.96
CA PRO A 68 -9.50 -8.36 -1.75
C PRO A 68 -9.78 -7.60 -3.04
N ILE A 69 -8.98 -6.57 -3.29
CA ILE A 69 -9.03 -5.71 -4.48
C ILE A 69 -7.73 -5.91 -5.26
N PRO A 70 -7.79 -6.46 -6.49
CA PRO A 70 -6.63 -6.53 -7.35
C PRO A 70 -6.27 -5.13 -7.87
N VAL A 71 -5.00 -4.76 -7.73
CA VAL A 71 -4.48 -3.45 -8.12
C VAL A 71 -3.33 -3.65 -9.10
N GLU A 72 -3.42 -2.94 -10.22
CA GLU A 72 -2.41 -2.89 -11.27
C GLU A 72 -1.84 -1.48 -11.33
N VAL A 73 -0.55 -1.32 -11.11
CA VAL A 73 0.09 0.00 -11.09
C VAL A 73 0.57 0.33 -12.50
N LYS A 74 -0.04 1.36 -13.10
CA LYS A 74 0.42 1.90 -14.38
C LYS A 74 1.29 3.13 -14.12
N PRO A 75 2.61 3.07 -14.36
CA PRO A 75 3.44 4.27 -14.26
C PRO A 75 2.92 5.30 -15.27
N LYS A 76 2.86 6.58 -14.87
CA LYS A 76 2.51 7.67 -15.79
C LYS A 76 3.53 7.68 -16.94
N ARG A 77 3.17 7.12 -18.10
CA ARG A 77 3.85 7.40 -19.37
C ARG A 77 3.20 8.65 -19.95
N THR A 78 3.88 9.78 -19.85
CA THR A 78 3.58 10.91 -20.72
C THR A 78 4.26 10.60 -22.05
N ALA A 79 3.50 10.50 -23.15
CA ALA A 79 4.10 10.48 -24.48
C ALA A 79 4.86 11.81 -24.68
N PRO A 80 6.07 11.79 -25.28
CA PRO A 80 6.84 13.01 -25.53
C PRO A 80 6.11 13.98 -26.45
#